data_AF-A0A3E2W4R9-F1
#
_entry.id   AF-A0A3E2W4R9-F1
#
_cell.length_a   1.000
_cell.length_b   1.000
_cell.length_c   1.000
_cell.angle_alpha   90.00
_cell.angle_beta   90.00
_cell.angle_gamma   90.00
#
_symmetry.space_group_name_H-M   'P 1'
#
loop_
_entity.id
_entity.type
_entity.pdbx_description
1 polymer ?
#
loop_
_entity_poly.entity_id
_entity_poly.type
_entity_poly.pdbx_seq_one_letter_code
_entity_poly.pdbx_strand_id
1 'polypeptide(L)'
;MDRYAFDTMKNGYNRYQVEDYIQTQKLQMESLQKKLEKANLLKEELTREYQELEMRYRDVSENLEVKEKAADEMTRMAMKEANMIVDTAHRNADAIVKEALMMARGILMEVARLGDEANDLKGSMRKELQKITQALDDFEAPEIPDLDLLKKEI
;
A
#
# COMPACT_ATOMS: atom_id res chain seq x y z
N MET A 1 19.53 -72.57 -21.83
CA MET A 1 20.49 -72.41 -22.94
C MET A 1 20.44 -73.67 -23.77
N ASP A 2 19.78 -73.61 -24.92
CA ASP A 2 19.81 -74.72 -25.86
C ASP A 2 21.24 -74.89 -26.35
N ARG A 3 21.82 -76.08 -26.12
CA ARG A 3 23.17 -76.40 -26.61
C ARG A 3 23.05 -76.71 -28.09
N TYR A 4 23.67 -75.89 -28.92
CA TYR A 4 23.81 -76.16 -30.35
C TYR A 4 24.63 -77.45 -30.52
N ALA A 5 24.03 -78.47 -31.13
CA ALA A 5 24.70 -79.75 -31.37
C ALA A 5 25.31 -79.72 -32.78
N PHE A 6 26.60 -80.04 -32.89
CA PHE A 6 27.31 -80.13 -34.17
C PHE A 6 27.42 -81.60 -34.59
N ASP A 7 27.27 -81.87 -35.89
CA ASP A 7 27.45 -83.22 -36.42
C ASP A 7 28.91 -83.67 -36.28
N THR A 8 29.15 -84.96 -36.04
CA THR A 8 30.50 -85.55 -35.95
C THR A 8 30.91 -86.23 -37.25
N MET A 9 32.17 -86.04 -37.62
CA MET A 9 32.89 -86.67 -38.73
C MET A 9 34.05 -87.50 -38.19
N LYS A 10 34.71 -88.29 -39.07
CA LYS A 10 35.79 -89.23 -38.71
C LYS A 10 36.92 -88.62 -37.86
N ASN A 11 37.14 -87.30 -37.94
CA ASN A 11 38.19 -86.57 -37.21
C ASN A 11 37.65 -85.41 -36.33
N GLY A 12 36.38 -85.43 -35.89
CA GLY A 12 35.81 -84.39 -35.01
C GLY A 12 34.52 -83.76 -35.53
N TYR A 13 34.15 -82.57 -35.04
CA TYR A 13 32.91 -81.90 -35.46
C TYR A 13 32.97 -81.37 -36.91
N ASN A 14 31.80 -81.25 -37.55
CA ASN A 14 31.65 -80.67 -38.88
C ASN A 14 32.16 -79.23 -38.88
N ARG A 15 33.30 -79.04 -39.55
CA ARG A 15 34.02 -77.77 -39.59
C ARG A 15 33.14 -76.62 -40.11
N TYR A 16 32.31 -76.86 -41.12
CA TYR A 16 31.48 -75.81 -41.71
C TYR A 16 30.36 -75.34 -40.77
N GLN A 17 29.72 -76.26 -40.03
CA GLN A 17 28.70 -75.92 -39.03
C GLN A 17 29.30 -75.14 -37.85
N VAL A 18 30.51 -75.53 -37.43
CA VAL A 18 31.22 -74.83 -36.36
C VAL A 18 31.68 -73.44 -36.82
N GLU A 19 32.24 -73.31 -38.02
CA GLU A 19 32.67 -72.03 -38.58
C GLU A 19 31.48 -71.06 -38.77
N ASP A 20 30.36 -71.52 -39.31
CA ASP A 20 29.14 -70.72 -39.49
C ASP A 20 28.53 -70.28 -38.15
N TYR A 21 28.49 -71.16 -37.16
CA TYR A 21 28.05 -70.82 -35.81
C TYR A 21 28.96 -69.79 -35.15
N ILE A 22 30.29 -69.96 -35.26
CA ILE A 22 31.27 -68.98 -34.74
C ILE A 22 31.08 -67.63 -35.42
N GLN A 23 30.86 -67.61 -36.74
CA GLN A 23 30.64 -66.37 -37.48
C GLN A 23 29.33 -65.68 -37.05
N THR A 24 28.25 -66.44 -36.89
CA THR A 24 26.97 -65.91 -36.40
C THR A 24 27.10 -65.34 -34.98
N GLN A 25 27.77 -66.06 -34.08
CA GLN A 25 28.03 -65.58 -32.71
C GLN A 25 28.89 -64.31 -32.70
N LYS A 26 29.91 -64.22 -33.56
CA LYS A 26 30.71 -62.99 -33.71
C LYS A 26 29.86 -61.80 -34.14
N LEU A 27 29.01 -61.97 -35.16
CA LEU A 27 28.12 -60.91 -35.63
C LEU A 27 27.11 -60.46 -34.55
N GLN A 28 26.57 -61.42 -33.78
CA GLN A 28 25.69 -61.12 -32.65
C GLN A 28 26.44 -60.36 -31.55
N MET A 29 27.66 -60.76 -31.24
CA MET A 29 28.49 -60.10 -30.23
C MET A 29 28.84 -58.67 -30.63
N GLU A 30 29.22 -58.44 -31.88
CA GLU A 30 29.47 -57.08 -32.42
C GLU A 30 28.20 -56.21 -32.38
N SER A 31 27.04 -56.78 -32.73
CA SER A 31 25.75 -56.08 -32.67
C SER A 31 25.39 -55.68 -31.23
N LEU A 32 25.58 -56.60 -30.27
CA LEU A 32 25.35 -56.33 -28.86
C LEU A 32 26.32 -55.28 -28.30
N GLN A 33 27.60 -55.32 -28.68
CA GLN A 33 28.59 -54.32 -28.29
C GLN A 33 28.17 -52.92 -28.79
N LYS A 34 27.77 -52.79 -30.05
CA LYS A 34 27.29 -51.51 -30.60
C LYS A 34 26.05 -50.98 -29.88
N LYS A 35 25.12 -51.88 -29.50
CA LYS A 35 23.92 -51.48 -28.73
C LYS A 35 24.29 -51.03 -27.31
N LEU A 36 25.21 -51.74 -26.66
CA LEU A 36 25.69 -51.40 -25.33
C LEU A 36 26.39 -50.04 -25.31
N GLU A 37 27.25 -49.78 -26.29
CA GLU A 37 27.94 -48.49 -26.42
C GLU A 37 26.95 -47.34 -26.61
N LYS A 38 25.96 -47.48 -27.49
CA LYS A 38 24.89 -46.49 -27.66
C LYS A 38 24.09 -46.27 -26.38
N ALA A 39 23.75 -47.34 -25.66
CA ALA A 39 23.00 -47.24 -24.41
C ALA A 39 23.81 -46.52 -23.32
N ASN A 40 25.12 -46.74 -23.25
CA ASN A 40 26.01 -46.06 -22.32
C ASN A 40 26.10 -44.56 -22.62
N LEU A 41 26.26 -44.18 -23.90
CA LEU A 41 26.28 -42.77 -24.31
C LEU A 41 24.98 -42.06 -23.94
N LEU A 42 23.83 -42.68 -24.23
CA LEU A 42 22.52 -42.11 -23.87
C LEU A 42 22.37 -41.97 -22.35
N LYS A 43 22.85 -42.94 -21.58
CA LYS A 43 22.83 -42.89 -20.11
C LYS A 43 23.67 -41.72 -19.59
N GLU A 44 24.86 -41.50 -20.15
CA GLU A 44 25.73 -40.41 -19.75
C GLU A 44 25.10 -39.04 -20.05
N GLU A 45 24.52 -38.89 -21.24
CA GLU A 45 23.79 -37.68 -21.64
C GLU A 45 22.62 -37.40 -20.69
N LEU A 46 21.76 -38.40 -20.46
CA LEU A 46 20.61 -38.26 -19.57
C LEU A 46 21.02 -37.97 -18.12
N THR A 47 22.14 -38.54 -17.66
CA THR A 47 22.67 -38.26 -16.32
C THR A 47 23.11 -36.80 -16.21
N ARG A 48 23.74 -36.25 -17.25
CA ARG A 48 24.15 -34.84 -17.28
C ARG A 48 22.94 -33.91 -17.29
N GLU A 49 21.95 -34.19 -18.15
CA GLU A 49 20.72 -33.40 -18.20
C GLU A 49 19.97 -33.42 -16.87
N TYR A 50 19.90 -34.59 -16.22
CA TYR A 50 19.28 -34.71 -14.90
C TYR A 50 19.98 -33.83 -13.86
N GLN A 51 21.32 -33.85 -13.81
CA GLN A 51 22.09 -33.03 -12.87
C GLN A 51 21.88 -31.52 -13.12
N GLU A 52 21.84 -31.11 -14.38
CA GLU A 52 21.56 -29.70 -14.73
C GLU A 52 20.14 -29.28 -14.35
N LEU A 53 19.16 -30.17 -14.50
CA LEU A 53 17.78 -29.91 -14.12
C LEU A 53 17.63 -29.85 -12.60
N GLU A 54 18.30 -30.76 -11.87
CA GLU A 54 18.31 -30.80 -10.41
C GLU A 54 18.91 -29.51 -9.82
N MET A 55 20.03 -29.03 -10.37
CA MET A 55 20.62 -27.75 -9.95
C MET A 55 19.68 -26.57 -10.20
N ARG A 56 19.05 -26.49 -11.39
CA ARG A 56 18.09 -25.43 -11.71
C ARG A 56 16.87 -25.47 -10.81
N TYR A 57 16.33 -26.66 -10.55
CA TYR A 57 15.19 -26.81 -9.65
C TYR A 57 15.52 -26.32 -8.24
N ARG A 58 16.70 -26.69 -7.73
CA ARG A 58 17.15 -26.25 -6.41
C ARG A 58 17.26 -24.72 -6.32
N ASP A 59 17.90 -24.09 -7.30
CA ASP A 59 18.02 -22.63 -7.35
C ASP A 59 16.66 -21.94 -7.41
N VAL A 60 15.74 -22.43 -8.25
CA VAL A 60 14.38 -21.89 -8.33
C VAL A 60 13.61 -22.07 -7.02
N SER A 61 13.74 -23.24 -6.37
CA SER A 61 13.07 -23.53 -5.11
C SER A 61 13.59 -22.64 -3.97
N GLU A 62 14.90 -22.46 -3.85
CA GLU A 62 15.52 -21.58 -2.85
C GLU A 62 15.12 -20.12 -3.08
N ASN A 63 15.14 -19.66 -4.34
CA ASN A 63 14.70 -18.31 -4.70
C ASN A 63 13.21 -18.10 -4.40
N LEU A 64 12.36 -19.08 -4.69
CA LEU A 64 10.92 -18.99 -4.41
C LEU A 64 10.65 -18.82 -2.92
N GLU A 65 11.32 -19.61 -2.07
CA GLU A 65 11.18 -19.51 -0.61
C GLU A 65 11.57 -18.12 -0.09
N VAL A 66 12.68 -17.55 -0.60
CA VAL A 66 13.11 -16.19 -0.24
C VAL A 66 12.07 -15.15 -0.67
N LYS A 67 11.51 -15.29 -1.88
CA LYS A 67 10.48 -14.37 -2.39
C LYS A 67 9.19 -14.45 -1.60
N GLU A 68 8.77 -15.65 -1.20
CA GLU A 68 7.59 -15.85 -0.37
C GLU A 68 7.75 -15.19 1.00
N LYS A 69 8.89 -15.41 1.68
CA LYS A 69 9.20 -14.75 2.96
C LYS A 69 9.21 -13.21 2.83
N ALA A 70 9.80 -12.68 1.77
CA ALA A 70 9.84 -11.24 1.52
C ALA A 70 8.43 -10.65 1.26
N ALA A 71 7.57 -11.37 0.52
CA ALA A 71 6.20 -10.95 0.26
C ALA A 71 5.35 -10.94 1.54
N ASP A 72 5.52 -11.95 2.39
CA ASP A 72 4.88 -12.05 3.70
C ASP A 72 5.29 -10.89 4.63
N GLU A 73 6.58 -10.58 4.69
CA GLU A 73 7.09 -9.44 5.45
C GLU A 73 6.58 -8.12 4.90
N MET A 74 6.58 -7.95 3.58
CA MET A 74 6.06 -6.75 2.93
C MET A 74 4.57 -6.55 3.25
N THR A 75 3.78 -7.62 3.24
CA THR A 75 2.35 -7.56 3.59
C THR A 75 2.15 -7.14 5.04
N ARG A 76 2.93 -7.73 5.97
CA ARG A 76 2.88 -7.35 7.39
C ARG A 76 3.28 -5.89 7.61
N MET A 77 4.34 -5.42 6.95
CA MET A 77 4.80 -4.03 7.04
C MET A 77 3.74 -3.07 6.48
N ALA A 78 3.18 -3.37 5.31
CA ALA A 78 2.14 -2.56 4.69
C ALA A 78 0.89 -2.46 5.57
N MET A 79 0.45 -3.55 6.20
CA MET A 79 -0.66 -3.52 7.15
C MET A 79 -0.34 -2.65 8.39
N LYS A 80 0.86 -2.80 8.95
CA LYS A 80 1.28 -1.98 10.09
C LYS A 80 1.31 -0.49 9.72
N GLU A 81 1.84 -0.16 8.55
CA GLU A 81 1.93 1.20 8.05
C GLU A 81 0.55 1.80 7.77
N ALA A 82 -0.35 1.04 7.14
CA ALA A 82 -1.73 1.45 6.93
C ALA A 82 -2.42 1.77 8.26
N ASN A 83 -2.26 0.93 9.28
CA ASN A 83 -2.84 1.19 10.61
C ASN A 83 -2.25 2.45 11.25
N MET A 84 -0.92 2.66 11.15
CA MET A 84 -0.30 3.89 11.65
C MET A 84 -0.85 5.14 10.94
N ILE A 85 -1.02 5.09 9.61
CA ILE A 85 -1.60 6.21 8.85
C ILE A 85 -3.01 6.51 9.32
N VAL A 86 -3.85 5.49 9.49
CA VAL A 86 -5.23 5.62 9.97
C VAL A 86 -5.26 6.21 11.38
N ASP A 87 -4.43 5.70 12.30
CA ASP A 87 -4.34 6.21 13.67
C ASP A 87 -3.89 7.69 13.70
N THR A 88 -2.90 8.04 12.89
CA THR A 88 -2.43 9.43 12.78
C THR A 88 -3.52 10.33 12.19
N ALA A 89 -4.22 9.88 11.15
CA ALA A 89 -5.33 10.63 10.56
C ALA A 89 -6.46 10.88 11.58
N HIS A 90 -6.82 9.88 12.38
CA HIS A 90 -7.81 10.02 13.46
C HIS A 90 -7.37 11.05 14.50
N ARG A 91 -6.14 10.95 15.02
CA ARG A 91 -5.63 11.92 16.01
C ARG A 91 -5.58 13.34 15.46
N ASN A 92 -5.21 13.49 14.19
CA ASN A 92 -5.19 14.80 13.54
C ASN A 92 -6.60 15.37 13.37
N ALA A 93 -7.57 14.53 12.98
CA ALA A 93 -8.97 14.94 12.88
C ALA A 93 -9.52 15.39 14.25
N ASP A 94 -9.27 14.62 15.31
CA ASP A 94 -9.68 14.98 16.66
C ASP A 94 -9.06 16.30 17.14
N ALA A 95 -7.79 16.53 16.82
CA ALA A 95 -7.10 17.78 17.13
C ALA A 95 -7.76 18.97 16.41
N ILE A 96 -8.04 18.85 15.11
CA ILE A 96 -8.71 19.88 14.32
C ILE A 96 -10.10 20.20 14.89
N VAL A 97 -10.90 19.17 15.22
CA VAL A 97 -12.24 19.39 15.80
C VAL A 97 -12.13 20.11 17.15
N LYS A 98 -11.20 19.70 18.00
CA LYS A 98 -10.99 20.32 19.30
C LYS A 98 -10.55 21.79 19.16
N GLU A 99 -9.65 22.08 18.25
CA GLU A 99 -9.18 23.44 17.97
C GLU A 99 -10.32 24.32 17.43
N ALA A 100 -11.09 23.82 16.46
CA ALA A 100 -12.25 24.52 15.92
C ALA A 100 -13.30 24.82 17.01
N LEU A 101 -13.55 23.87 17.91
CA LEU A 101 -14.46 24.07 19.06
C LEU A 101 -13.93 25.11 20.03
N MET A 102 -12.62 25.13 20.32
CA MET A 102 -12.01 26.14 21.17
C MET A 102 -12.10 27.54 20.54
N MET A 103 -11.83 27.64 19.24
CA MET A 103 -11.95 28.89 18.49
C MET A 103 -13.39 29.41 18.49
N ALA A 104 -14.37 28.55 18.22
CA ALA A 104 -15.78 28.91 18.26
C ALA A 104 -16.21 29.41 19.65
N ARG A 105 -15.74 28.78 20.73
CA ARG A 105 -15.98 29.26 22.11
C ARG A 105 -15.36 30.63 22.35
N GLY A 106 -14.14 30.86 21.86
CA GLY A 106 -13.48 32.17 21.93
C GLY A 106 -14.31 33.27 21.26
N ILE A 107 -14.75 33.03 20.03
CA ILE A 107 -15.62 33.96 19.28
C ILE A 107 -16.92 34.24 20.04
N LEU A 108 -17.57 33.21 20.60
CA LEU A 108 -18.80 33.39 21.37
C LEU A 108 -18.59 34.26 22.62
N MET A 109 -17.46 34.11 23.31
CA MET A 109 -17.12 34.97 24.45
C MET A 109 -16.87 36.42 24.02
N GLU A 110 -16.21 36.64 22.88
CA GLU A 110 -16.00 37.99 22.33
C GLU A 110 -17.33 38.64 21.91
N VAL A 111 -18.23 37.89 21.27
CA VAL A 111 -19.57 38.38 20.90
C VAL A 111 -20.38 38.74 22.13
N ALA A 112 -20.34 37.93 23.19
CA ALA A 112 -21.01 38.25 24.45
C ALA A 112 -20.47 39.55 25.06
N ARG A 113 -19.14 39.71 25.11
CA ARG A 113 -18.50 40.93 25.62
C ARG A 113 -18.90 42.17 24.80
N LEU A 114 -18.88 42.07 23.47
CA LEU A 114 -19.33 43.16 22.59
C LEU A 114 -20.81 43.51 22.82
N GLY A 115 -21.65 42.52 23.08
CA GLY A 115 -23.06 42.72 23.43
C GLY A 115 -23.23 43.53 24.72
N ASP A 116 -22.46 43.20 25.75
CA ASP A 116 -22.46 43.93 27.02
C ASP A 116 -21.95 45.37 26.83
N GLU A 117 -20.81 45.56 26.15
CA GLU A 117 -20.25 46.88 25.82
C GLU A 117 -21.25 47.75 25.03
N ALA A 118 -21.95 47.17 24.04
CA ALA A 118 -22.96 47.87 23.27
C ALA A 118 -24.19 48.26 24.12
N ASN A 119 -24.59 47.42 25.07
CA ASN A 119 -25.70 47.70 25.96
C ASN A 119 -25.37 48.84 26.95
N ASP A 120 -24.15 48.85 27.48
CA ASP A 120 -23.64 49.92 28.33
C ASP A 120 -23.57 51.26 27.57
N LEU A 121 -23.11 51.23 26.32
CA LEU A 121 -23.04 52.40 25.46
C LEU A 121 -24.45 52.92 25.13
N LYS A 122 -25.40 52.04 24.82
CA LYS A 122 -26.82 52.39 24.64
C LYS A 122 -27.41 53.02 25.91
N GLY A 123 -27.11 52.47 27.08
CA GLY A 123 -27.53 53.02 28.37
C GLY A 123 -26.97 54.42 28.62
N SER A 124 -25.70 54.63 28.27
CA SER A 124 -25.02 55.92 28.39
C SER A 124 -25.61 56.97 27.44
N MET A 125 -25.82 56.63 26.17
CA MET A 125 -26.51 57.50 25.20
C MET A 125 -27.91 57.88 25.65
N ARG A 126 -28.68 56.94 26.22
CA ARG A 126 -30.04 57.21 26.72
C ARG A 126 -30.03 58.26 27.84
N LYS A 127 -29.05 58.19 28.74
CA LYS A 127 -28.86 59.20 29.80
C LYS A 127 -28.50 60.57 29.22
N GLU A 128 -27.62 60.63 28.22
CA GLU A 128 -27.29 61.90 27.56
C GLU A 128 -28.49 62.52 26.84
N LEU A 129 -29.27 61.72 26.10
CA LEU A 129 -30.49 62.19 25.47
C LEU A 129 -31.49 62.75 26.49
N GLN A 130 -31.65 62.09 27.64
CA GLN A 130 -32.49 62.61 28.73
C GLN A 130 -32.02 63.98 29.24
N LYS A 131 -30.71 64.20 29.36
CA LYS A 131 -30.16 65.51 29.75
C LYS A 131 -30.45 66.57 28.70
N ILE A 132 -30.34 66.24 27.41
CA ILE A 132 -30.65 67.17 26.32
C ILE A 132 -32.14 67.51 26.31
N THR A 133 -33.02 66.53 26.50
CA THR A 133 -34.46 66.76 26.63
C THR A 133 -34.77 67.68 27.80
N GLN A 134 -34.19 67.43 28.97
CA GLN A 134 -34.38 68.30 30.13
C GLN A 134 -33.90 69.74 29.86
N ALA A 135 -32.72 69.90 29.24
CA ALA A 135 -32.20 71.22 28.89
C ALA A 135 -33.07 71.95 27.85
N LEU A 136 -33.77 71.22 26.98
CA LEU A 136 -34.73 71.77 26.04
C LEU A 136 -36.03 72.19 26.74
N ASP A 137 -36.51 71.40 27.71
CA ASP A 137 -37.70 71.72 28.50
C ASP A 137 -37.46 72.93 29.42
N ASP A 138 -36.25 73.06 29.97
CA ASP A 138 -35.83 74.19 30.80
C ASP A 138 -35.53 75.45 29.95
N PHE A 139 -35.57 75.36 28.62
CA PHE A 139 -35.29 76.48 27.73
C PHE A 139 -36.50 77.44 27.68
N GLU A 140 -36.42 78.55 28.42
CA GLU A 140 -37.40 79.62 28.33
C GLU A 140 -37.15 80.50 27.11
N ALA A 141 -38.13 80.57 26.21
CA ALA A 141 -38.12 81.54 25.13
C ALA A 141 -38.32 82.95 25.71
N PRO A 142 -37.51 83.95 25.33
CA PRO A 142 -37.66 85.30 25.84
C PRO A 142 -39.05 85.85 25.47
N GLU A 143 -39.72 86.47 26.44
CA GLU A 143 -40.95 87.23 26.15
C GLU A 143 -40.64 88.31 25.12
N ILE A 144 -41.32 88.25 23.99
CA ILE A 144 -41.20 89.27 22.95
C ILE A 144 -41.76 90.57 23.54
N PRO A 145 -40.95 91.64 23.68
CA PRO A 145 -41.44 92.89 24.24
C PRO A 145 -42.60 93.42 23.41
N ASP A 146 -43.61 93.97 24.08
CA ASP A 146 -44.74 94.59 23.42
C ASP A 146 -44.27 95.67 22.43
N LEU A 147 -44.60 95.49 21.15
CA LEU A 147 -44.21 96.38 20.05
C LEU A 147 -44.82 97.78 20.21
N ASP A 148 -45.77 97.97 21.13
CA ASP A 148 -46.26 99.30 21.52
C ASP A 148 -45.19 100.16 22.24
N LEU A 149 -44.10 99.57 22.75
CA LEU A 149 -42.92 100.31 23.23
C LEU A 149 -42.15 101.04 22.10
N LEU A 150 -42.39 100.68 20.83
CA LEU A 150 -41.85 101.39 19.66
C LEU A 150 -42.76 102.53 19.18
N LYS A 151 -43.93 102.74 19.80
CA LYS A 151 -44.93 103.76 19.38
C LYS A 151 -44.97 105.02 20.25
N LYS A 152 -43.83 105.44 20.82
CA LYS A 152 -43.64 106.77 21.40
C LYS A 152 -42.24 107.27 21.00
N GLU A 153 -42.03 108.38 20.32
CA GLU A 153 -42.86 109.50 19.87
C GLU A 153 -42.25 110.03 18.56
N ILE A 154 -43.07 110.25 17.53
CA ILE A 154 -43.02 111.45 16.67
C ILE A 154 -44.46 111.88 16.44
#